data_AF-A0A7U7GGG3-F1
#
_entry.id   AF-A0A7U7GGG3-F1
#
_cell.length_a   1.000
_cell.length_b   1.000
_cell.length_c   1.000
_cell.angle_alpha   90.00
_cell.angle_beta   90.00
_cell.angle_gamma   90.00
#
_symmetry.space_group_name_H-M   'P 1'
#
loop_
_entity.id
_entity.type
_entity.pdbx_description
1 polymer ?
#
loop_
_entity_poly.entity_id
_entity_poly.type
_entity_poly.pdbx_seq_one_letter_code
_entity_poly.pdbx_strand_id
1 'polypeptide(L)'
;MIQNGVSSPKSIVADRASGKRPPSFVVSIQRINDHAAAELRKRTLTHRYNQRQAWLANAHRVLDEAVAAAYRWPADLSDEEMLRWLLALNRERVNAQTT
;
A
#
# COMPACT_ATOMS: atom_id res chain seq x y z
N MET A 1 33.58 -62.49 -12.83
CA MET A 1 32.25 -62.45 -13.48
C MET A 1 31.25 -62.10 -12.39
N ILE A 2 30.48 -61.01 -12.36
CA ILE A 2 30.12 -59.90 -13.27
C ILE A 2 29.85 -58.67 -12.36
N GLN A 3 30.03 -57.47 -12.92
CA GLN A 3 30.25 -56.17 -12.26
C GLN A 3 29.02 -55.53 -11.56
N ASN A 4 29.31 -54.81 -10.47
CA ASN A 4 28.44 -53.86 -9.78
C ASN A 4 28.33 -52.54 -10.58
N GLY A 5 27.16 -52.26 -11.15
CA GLY A 5 26.88 -51.02 -11.88
C GLY A 5 26.45 -49.89 -10.94
N VAL A 6 27.41 -49.12 -10.45
CA VAL A 6 27.16 -47.82 -9.79
C VAL A 6 26.68 -46.84 -10.87
N SER A 7 25.40 -46.47 -10.81
CA SER A 7 24.80 -45.48 -11.70
C SER A 7 25.32 -44.09 -11.32
N SER A 8 26.44 -43.68 -11.91
CA SER A 8 26.93 -42.31 -11.82
C SER A 8 25.91 -41.33 -12.45
N PRO A 9 25.63 -40.19 -11.80
CA PRO A 9 24.77 -39.16 -12.38
C PRO A 9 25.44 -38.62 -13.66
N LYS A 10 24.72 -38.71 -14.78
CA LYS A 10 25.18 -38.20 -16.07
C LYS A 10 25.47 -36.70 -15.94
N SER A 11 26.77 -36.42 -16.04
CA SER A 11 27.41 -35.13 -16.25
C SER A 11 26.49 -34.08 -16.90
N ILE A 12 26.30 -32.97 -16.18
CA ILE A 12 25.92 -31.67 -16.76
C ILE A 12 27.08 -31.25 -17.67
N VAL A 13 27.05 -31.73 -18.90
CA VAL A 13 27.76 -31.11 -20.01
C VAL A 13 26.66 -30.67 -20.95
N ALA A 14 26.23 -29.43 -20.74
CA ALA A 14 25.32 -28.75 -21.65
C ALA A 14 26.04 -28.63 -23.00
N ASP A 15 25.54 -29.39 -23.98
CA ASP A 15 25.84 -29.17 -25.38
C ASP A 15 25.51 -27.71 -25.74
N ARG A 16 26.56 -26.92 -25.97
CA ARG A 16 26.49 -25.49 -26.29
C ARG A 16 26.13 -25.25 -27.76
N ALA A 17 25.85 -26.30 -28.55
CA ALA A 17 25.72 -26.22 -30.00
C ALA A 17 24.28 -26.13 -30.55
N SER A 18 23.24 -26.08 -29.71
CA SER A 18 21.86 -25.90 -30.18
C SER A 18 21.15 -24.81 -29.39
N GLY A 19 21.05 -23.63 -29.97
CA GLY A 19 20.39 -22.45 -29.41
C GLY A 19 18.86 -22.56 -29.28
N LYS A 20 18.30 -23.71 -28.94
CA LYS A 20 16.87 -23.90 -28.70
C LYS A 20 16.60 -24.12 -27.21
N ARG A 21 16.26 -23.02 -26.54
CA ARG A 21 15.77 -23.01 -25.16
C ARG A 21 14.40 -23.72 -25.10
N PRO A 22 14.15 -24.69 -24.19
CA PRO A 22 12.87 -25.38 -24.11
C PRO A 22 11.73 -24.42 -23.69
N PRO A 23 10.52 -24.55 -24.28
CA PRO A 23 9.49 -23.51 -24.25
C PRO A 23 8.66 -23.42 -22.95
N SER A 24 8.94 -24.19 -21.90
CA SER A 24 8.02 -24.30 -20.75
C SER A 24 8.45 -23.59 -19.45
N PHE A 25 9.58 -22.89 -19.40
CA PHE A 25 10.03 -22.18 -18.17
C PHE A 25 10.02 -20.65 -18.28
N VAL A 26 9.29 -20.10 -19.23
CA VAL A 26 8.96 -18.67 -19.25
C VAL A 26 7.50 -18.50 -18.87
N VAL A 27 7.18 -18.71 -17.59
CA VAL A 27 6.06 -17.95 -16.99
C VAL A 27 6.39 -16.50 -17.31
N SER A 28 5.64 -15.94 -18.26
CA SER A 28 6.06 -14.77 -19.02
C SER A 28 6.28 -13.61 -18.05
N ILE A 29 7.54 -13.27 -17.78
CA ILE A 29 7.93 -12.17 -16.89
C ILE A 29 7.16 -10.89 -17.28
N GLN A 30 6.87 -10.72 -18.57
CA GLN A 30 6.00 -9.66 -19.07
C GLN A 30 4.59 -9.67 -18.47
N ARG A 31 3.91 -10.82 -18.41
CA ARG A 31 2.56 -10.94 -17.82
C ARG A 31 2.56 -10.66 -16.32
N ILE A 32 3.62 -11.07 -15.61
CA ILE A 32 3.80 -10.73 -14.19
C ILE A 32 3.98 -9.21 -14.04
N ASN A 33 4.73 -8.58 -14.94
CA ASN A 33 4.96 -7.14 -14.95
C ASN A 33 3.68 -6.34 -15.26
N ASP A 34 2.87 -6.78 -16.22
CA ASP A 34 1.61 -6.13 -16.59
C ASP A 34 0.56 -6.26 -15.46
N HIS A 35 0.48 -7.44 -14.82
CA HIS A 35 -0.36 -7.64 -13.64
C HIS A 35 0.11 -6.79 -12.45
N ALA A 36 1.42 -6.75 -12.18
CA ALA A 36 2.00 -5.91 -11.13
C ALA A 36 1.76 -4.41 -11.39
N ALA A 37 1.86 -3.96 -12.65
CA ALA A 37 1.57 -2.59 -13.05
C ALA A 37 0.08 -2.25 -12.87
N ALA A 38 -0.83 -3.18 -13.18
CA ALA A 38 -2.26 -3.00 -12.94
C ALA A 38 -2.59 -2.87 -11.45
N GLU A 39 -1.98 -3.69 -10.60
CA GLU A 39 -2.14 -3.61 -9.13
C GLU A 39 -1.51 -2.33 -8.55
N LEU A 40 -0.37 -1.89 -9.08
CA LEU A 40 0.26 -0.64 -8.64
C LEU A 40 -0.62 0.58 -8.97
N ARG A 41 -1.30 0.58 -10.12
CA ARG A 41 -2.26 1.65 -10.50
C ARG A 41 -3.43 1.77 -9.52
N LYS A 42 -3.80 0.70 -8.82
CA LYS A 42 -4.83 0.74 -7.77
C LYS A 42 -4.31 1.34 -6.47
N ARG A 43 -3.00 1.48 -6.27
CA ARG A 43 -2.40 2.04 -5.04
C ARG A 43 -2.30 3.57 -5.08
N THR A 44 -3.23 4.24 -5.76
CA THR A 44 -3.32 5.69 -5.75
C THR A 44 -3.91 6.18 -4.42
N LEU A 45 -3.53 7.39 -4.02
CA LEU A 45 -4.06 8.02 -2.81
C LEU A 45 -5.60 8.07 -2.85
N THR A 46 -6.15 8.53 -3.97
CA THR A 46 -7.60 8.57 -4.21
C THR A 46 -8.27 7.21 -4.00
N HIS A 47 -7.70 6.14 -4.55
CA HIS A 47 -8.28 4.80 -4.37
C HIS A 47 -8.21 4.33 -2.90
N ARG A 48 -7.11 4.60 -2.19
CA ARG A 48 -6.96 4.23 -0.78
C ARG A 48 -7.91 5.02 0.14
N TYR A 49 -8.12 6.30 -0.14
CA TYR A 49 -9.08 7.13 0.58
C TYR A 49 -10.53 6.70 0.30
N ASN A 50 -10.86 6.37 -0.95
CA ASN A 50 -12.18 5.87 -1.31
C ASN A 50 -12.48 4.51 -0.68
N GLN A 51 -11.49 3.61 -0.62
CA GLN A 51 -11.64 2.31 0.04
C GLN A 51 -11.67 2.40 1.57
N ARG A 52 -11.23 3.53 2.14
CA ARG A 52 -11.15 3.80 3.58
C ARG A 52 -10.64 2.60 4.38
N GLN A 53 -9.49 2.06 3.99
CA GLN A 53 -8.88 0.88 4.62
C GLN A 53 -8.72 1.09 6.14
N ALA A 54 -8.84 0.01 6.94
CA ALA A 54 -8.90 0.08 8.39
C ALA A 54 -7.72 0.84 9.06
N TRP A 55 -6.49 0.66 8.55
CA TRP A 55 -5.32 1.38 9.08
C TRP A 55 -5.42 2.90 8.86
N LEU A 56 -6.02 3.34 7.74
CA LEU A 56 -6.20 4.76 7.42
C LEU A 56 -7.29 5.36 8.31
N ALA A 57 -8.41 4.65 8.50
CA ALA A 57 -9.46 5.08 9.43
C ALA A 57 -8.92 5.21 10.85
N ASN A 58 -8.10 4.26 11.31
CA ASN A 58 -7.46 4.34 12.62
C ASN A 58 -6.46 5.51 12.72
N ALA A 59 -5.68 5.77 11.67
CA ALA A 59 -4.76 6.91 11.66
C ALA A 59 -5.51 8.25 11.76
N HIS A 60 -6.63 8.40 11.05
CA HIS A 60 -7.49 9.57 11.16
C HIS A 60 -8.07 9.71 12.57
N ARG A 61 -8.60 8.63 13.17
CA ARG A 61 -9.12 8.66 14.54
C ARG A 61 -8.10 9.15 15.57
N VAL A 62 -6.86 8.63 15.51
CA VAL A 62 -5.79 9.06 16.42
C VAL A 62 -5.44 10.53 16.23
N LEU A 63 -5.45 11.01 14.98
CA LEU A 63 -5.23 12.42 14.68
C LEU A 63 -6.37 13.29 15.24
N ASP A 64 -7.63 12.90 15.03
CA ASP A 64 -8.80 13.64 15.50
C ASP A 64 -8.83 13.73 17.03
N GLU A 65 -8.50 12.64 17.73
CA GLU A 65 -8.36 12.61 19.19
C GLU A 65 -7.26 13.57 19.68
N ALA A 66 -6.10 13.60 19.01
CA ALA A 66 -5.01 14.50 19.37
C ALA A 66 -5.35 15.98 19.16
N VAL A 67 -6.06 16.30 18.06
CA VAL A 67 -6.53 17.66 17.78
C VAL A 67 -7.59 18.08 18.78
N ALA A 68 -8.58 17.22 19.06
CA ALA A 68 -9.59 17.48 20.07
C ALA A 68 -8.96 17.76 21.44
N ALA A 69 -7.97 16.95 21.86
CA ALA A 69 -7.23 17.19 23.09
C ALA A 69 -6.49 18.55 23.11
N ALA A 70 -5.88 18.97 21.99
CA ALA A 70 -5.19 20.26 21.89
C ALA A 70 -6.14 21.45 22.07
N TYR A 71 -7.35 21.35 21.52
CA TYR A 71 -8.40 22.36 21.68
C TYR A 71 -9.22 22.18 22.97
N ARG A 72 -8.95 21.13 23.76
CA ARG A 72 -9.73 20.73 24.95
C ARG A 72 -11.19 20.46 24.63
N TRP A 73 -11.43 19.90 23.45
CA TRP A 73 -12.73 19.51 22.94
C TRP A 73 -12.96 18.01 23.18
N PRO A 74 -14.22 17.58 23.35
CA PRO A 74 -14.52 16.17 23.49
C PRO A 74 -14.22 15.42 22.18
N ALA A 75 -13.77 14.17 22.30
CA ALA A 75 -13.31 13.38 21.15
C ALA A 75 -14.45 12.74 20.34
N ASP A 76 -15.69 12.81 20.83
CA ASP A 76 -16.90 12.27 20.19
C ASP A 76 -17.67 13.31 19.36
N LEU A 77 -17.06 14.46 19.08
CA LEU A 77 -17.67 15.51 18.27
C LEU A 77 -17.92 15.02 16.83
N SER A 78 -19.12 15.32 16.34
CA SER A 78 -19.39 15.22 14.90
C SER A 78 -18.61 16.29 14.13
N ASP A 79 -18.31 16.00 12.86
CA ASP A 79 -17.63 16.95 11.96
C ASP A 79 -18.34 18.30 11.92
N GLU A 80 -19.68 18.31 11.94
CA GLU A 80 -20.46 19.54 11.92
C GLU A 80 -20.28 20.39 13.20
N GLU A 81 -20.22 19.75 14.37
CA GLU A 81 -19.99 20.44 15.64
C GLU A 81 -18.59 21.04 15.68
N MET A 82 -17.58 20.28 15.25
CA MET A 82 -16.22 20.76 15.11
C MET A 82 -16.15 21.99 14.20
N LEU A 83 -16.81 21.96 13.04
CA LEU A 83 -16.86 23.09 12.11
C LEU A 83 -17.55 24.32 12.72
N ARG A 84 -18.63 24.13 13.47
CA ARG A 84 -19.32 25.24 14.17
C ARG A 84 -18.40 25.92 15.19
N TRP A 85 -17.67 25.13 15.97
CA TRP A 85 -16.77 25.66 16.99
C TRP A 85 -15.55 26.37 16.38
N LEU A 86 -14.98 25.80 15.32
CA LEU A 86 -13.90 26.44 14.56
C LEU A 86 -14.35 27.77 13.94
N LEU A 87 -15.58 27.84 13.41
CA LEU A 87 -16.13 29.07 12.85
C LEU A 87 -16.30 30.15 13.91
N ALA A 88 -16.83 29.81 15.09
CA ALA A 88 -16.99 30.75 16.20
C ALA A 88 -15.62 31.29 16.66
N LEU A 89 -14.65 30.40 16.88
CA LEU A 89 -13.30 30.77 17.30
C LEU A 89 -12.57 31.63 16.26
N ASN A 90 -12.77 31.37 14.96
CA ASN A 90 -12.23 32.23 13.91
C ASN A 90 -12.86 33.63 13.93
N ARG A 91 -14.17 33.75 14.15
CA ARG A 91 -14.84 35.06 14.27
C ARG A 91 -14.32 35.86 15.46
N GLU A 92 -14.12 35.22 16.62
CA GLU A 92 -13.55 35.86 17.80
C GLU A 92 -12.14 36.39 17.54
N ARG A 93 -11.28 35.58 16.91
CA ARG A 93 -9.91 35.99 16.55
C ARG A 93 -9.89 37.17 15.58
N VAL A 94 -10.75 37.17 14.56
CA VAL A 94 -10.84 38.28 13.60
C VAL A 94 -11.28 39.57 14.30
N ASN A 95 -12.26 39.49 15.20
CA ASN A 95 -12.72 40.65 15.97
C ASN A 95 -11.61 41.20 16.90
N ALA A 96 -10.87 40.31 17.56
CA ALA A 96 -9.74 40.67 18.42
C ALA A 96 -8.53 41.25 17.66
N GLN A 97 -8.39 40.94 16.36
CA GLN A 97 -7.32 41.49 15.51
C GLN A 97 -7.66 42.85 14.91
N THR A 98 -8.95 43.19 14.84
CA THR A 98 -9.43 44.43 14.20
C THR A 98 -9.62 45.57 15.20
N THR A 99 -9.56 45.28 16.51
CA THR A 99 -9.70 46.25 17.61
C THR A 99 -8.32 46.61 18.14
#